data_AF-A0A6H9RY92-F1
#
_entry.id   AF-A0A6H9RY92-F1
#
_cell.length_a   1.000
_cell.length_b   1.000
_cell.length_c   1.000
_cell.angle_alpha   90.00
_cell.angle_beta   90.00
_cell.angle_gamma   90.00
#
_symmetry.space_group_name_H-M   'P 1'
#
loop_
_entity.id
_entity.type
_entity.pdbx_description
1 polymer ?
#
loop_
_entity_poly.entity_id
_entity_poly.type
_entity_poly.pdbx_seq_one_letter_code
_entity_poly.pdbx_strand_id
1 'polypeptide(L)'
;KGAAADSATAMRGRLESAQATATQMQTNTSSTVQEAAGTLRWRIGLGLALVGFGVLVLLAVVLGRRVVNRLKLLIAAMNDLAAGEGDLTKRVQINSKDEIGDMASAVNRFVDKLQPIVREAGDVAQRTGVEIGAMTLRNSGADAAAGMQRDEVAES
;
A
#
# COMPACT_ATOMS: atom_id res chain seq x y z
N LYS A 1 70.70 48.46 -51.71
CA LYS A 1 69.34 48.88 -51.28
C LYS A 1 68.40 47.69 -50.96
N GLY A 2 68.91 46.50 -50.59
CA GLY A 2 68.08 45.28 -50.46
C GLY A 2 67.69 44.87 -49.03
N ALA A 3 68.59 44.96 -48.05
CA ALA A 3 68.40 44.34 -46.73
C ALA A 3 67.16 44.82 -45.93
N ALA A 4 66.78 46.10 -46.04
CA ALA A 4 65.60 46.63 -45.36
C ALA A 4 64.28 46.12 -45.99
N ALA A 5 64.26 45.94 -47.31
CA ALA A 5 63.09 45.42 -48.03
C ALA A 5 62.91 43.91 -47.79
N ASP A 6 64.01 43.15 -47.74
CA ASP A 6 63.99 41.72 -47.44
C ASP A 6 63.53 41.45 -46.00
N SER A 7 63.97 42.28 -45.03
CA SER A 7 63.56 42.19 -43.64
C SER A 7 62.08 42.53 -43.44
N ALA A 8 61.57 43.54 -44.15
CA ALA A 8 60.16 43.89 -44.13
C ALA A 8 59.28 42.77 -44.73
N THR A 9 59.78 42.10 -45.76
CA THR A 9 59.10 40.95 -46.39
C THR A 9 59.09 39.73 -45.46
N ALA A 10 60.22 39.42 -44.82
CA ALA A 10 60.32 38.34 -43.84
C ALA A 10 59.45 38.58 -42.60
N MET A 11 59.37 39.83 -42.12
CA MET A 11 58.50 40.20 -41.00
C MET A 11 57.00 40.08 -41.37
N ARG A 12 56.59 40.49 -42.58
CA ARG A 12 55.22 40.28 -43.06
C ARG A 12 54.84 38.80 -43.12
N GLY A 13 55.70 37.95 -43.67
CA GLY A 13 55.44 36.50 -43.71
C GLY A 13 55.31 35.88 -42.32
N ARG A 14 56.11 36.33 -41.34
CA ARG A 14 55.98 35.91 -39.94
C ARG A 14 54.67 36.39 -39.32
N LEU A 15 54.25 37.63 -39.57
CA LEU A 15 52.98 38.17 -39.07
C LEU A 15 51.77 37.44 -39.66
N GLU A 16 51.79 37.14 -40.97
CA GLU A 16 50.74 36.37 -41.64
C GLU A 16 50.64 34.96 -41.08
N SER A 17 51.78 34.27 -40.91
CA SER A 17 51.79 32.92 -40.31
C SER A 17 51.35 32.90 -38.84
N ALA A 18 51.73 33.91 -38.06
CA ALA A 18 51.31 34.07 -36.67
C ALA A 18 49.80 34.35 -36.56
N GLN A 19 49.26 35.21 -37.45
CA GLN A 19 47.82 35.51 -37.52
C GLN A 19 46.99 34.30 -37.97
N ALA A 20 47.49 33.54 -38.96
CA ALA A 20 46.86 32.30 -39.40
C ALA A 20 46.82 31.26 -38.26
N THR A 21 47.93 31.12 -37.53
CA THR A 21 48.01 30.23 -36.36
C THR A 21 47.06 30.66 -35.24
N ALA A 22 46.98 31.96 -34.94
CA ALA A 22 46.07 32.50 -33.94
C ALA A 22 44.59 32.25 -34.30
N THR A 23 44.22 32.44 -35.57
CA THR A 23 42.87 32.18 -36.08
C THR A 23 42.51 30.69 -36.02
N GLN A 24 43.48 29.83 -36.38
CA GLN A 24 43.31 28.38 -36.30
C GLN A 24 43.15 27.90 -34.85
N MET A 25 43.97 28.43 -33.93
CA MET A 25 43.85 28.13 -32.50
C MET A 25 42.49 28.57 -31.94
N GLN A 26 41.99 29.75 -32.33
CA GLN A 26 40.67 30.23 -31.88
C GLN A 26 39.54 29.34 -32.39
N THR A 27 39.63 28.87 -33.63
CA THR A 27 38.65 27.95 -34.25
C THR A 27 38.68 26.58 -33.58
N ASN A 28 39.87 25.98 -33.43
CA ASN A 28 40.06 24.68 -32.80
C ASN A 28 39.68 24.69 -31.30
N THR A 29 39.94 25.80 -30.60
CA THR A 29 39.56 25.94 -29.18
C THR A 29 38.04 26.05 -29.04
N SER A 30 37.37 26.77 -29.94
CA SER A 30 35.90 26.95 -29.86
C SER A 30 35.15 25.65 -30.18
N SER A 31 35.63 24.86 -31.15
CA SER A 31 34.99 23.58 -31.51
C SER A 31 35.14 22.52 -30.41
N THR A 32 36.35 22.36 -29.86
CA THR A 32 36.62 21.39 -28.79
C THR A 32 35.87 21.71 -27.50
N VAL A 33 35.73 23.00 -27.15
CA VAL A 33 34.95 23.43 -25.99
C VAL A 33 33.44 23.21 -26.21
N GLN A 34 32.92 23.45 -27.41
CA GLN A 34 31.50 23.22 -27.71
C GLN A 34 31.12 21.73 -27.70
N GLU A 35 31.97 20.86 -28.25
CA GLU A 35 31.77 19.40 -28.22
C GLU A 35 31.84 18.84 -26.79
N ALA A 36 32.80 19.30 -25.98
CA ALA A 36 32.91 18.94 -24.57
C ALA A 36 31.68 19.42 -23.76
N ALA A 37 31.18 20.64 -24.05
CA ALA A 37 30.00 21.17 -23.39
C ALA A 37 28.71 20.39 -23.76
N GLY A 38 28.58 19.92 -25.01
CA GLY A 38 27.43 19.13 -25.46
C GLY A 38 27.35 17.77 -24.77
N THR A 39 28.48 17.05 -24.69
CA THR A 39 28.54 15.74 -24.02
C THR A 39 28.27 15.85 -22.52
N LEU A 40 28.79 16.89 -21.86
CA LEU A 40 28.54 17.12 -20.43
C LEU A 40 27.06 17.42 -20.15
N ARG A 41 26.43 18.27 -20.97
CA ARG A 41 25.00 18.60 -20.85
C ARG A 41 24.12 17.36 -20.98
N TRP A 42 24.38 16.51 -21.97
CA TRP A 42 23.60 15.28 -22.17
C TRP A 42 23.75 14.30 -20.99
N ARG A 43 24.97 14.13 -20.46
CA ARG A 43 25.24 13.27 -19.30
C ARG A 43 24.54 13.77 -18.03
N ILE A 44 24.58 15.07 -17.77
CA ILE A 44 23.87 15.67 -16.64
C ILE A 44 22.36 15.49 -16.81
N GLY A 45 21.84 15.73 -18.01
CA GLY A 45 20.43 15.54 -18.34
C GLY A 45 19.96 14.11 -18.09
N LEU A 46 20.70 13.11 -18.58
CA LEU A 46 20.40 11.69 -18.33
C LEU A 46 20.50 11.34 -16.84
N GLY A 47 21.52 11.84 -16.13
CA GLY A 47 21.69 11.62 -14.70
C GLY A 47 20.50 12.13 -13.90
N LEU A 48 20.06 13.37 -14.16
CA LEU A 48 18.89 13.96 -13.52
C LEU A 48 17.60 13.22 -13.87
N ALA A 49 17.44 12.79 -15.13
CA ALA A 49 16.27 12.01 -15.55
C ALA A 49 16.21 10.66 -14.82
N LEU A 50 17.34 9.95 -14.68
CA LEU A 50 17.41 8.67 -13.98
C LEU A 50 17.15 8.84 -12.48
N VAL A 51 17.72 9.87 -11.85
CA VAL A 51 17.46 10.16 -10.43
C VAL A 51 15.99 10.53 -10.23
N GLY A 52 15.43 11.40 -11.07
CA GLY A 52 14.02 11.77 -11.01
C GLY A 52 13.10 10.57 -11.19
N PHE A 53 13.37 9.71 -12.17
CA PHE A 53 12.64 8.47 -12.39
C PHE A 53 12.74 7.52 -11.18
N GLY A 54 13.94 7.36 -10.63
CA GLY A 54 14.17 6.55 -9.43
C GLY A 54 13.37 7.05 -8.22
N VAL A 55 13.34 8.36 -8.00
CA VAL A 55 12.53 8.99 -6.93
C VAL A 55 11.04 8.76 -7.16
N LEU A 56 10.54 8.90 -8.40
CA LEU A 56 9.14 8.63 -8.73
C LEU A 56 8.75 7.17 -8.46
N VAL A 57 9.58 6.22 -8.90
CA VAL A 57 9.36 4.79 -8.65
C VAL A 57 9.40 4.49 -7.15
N LEU A 58 10.37 5.04 -6.43
CA LEU A 58 10.49 4.88 -4.98
C LEU A 58 9.23 5.39 -4.27
N LEU A 59 8.77 6.60 -4.60
CA LEU A 59 7.56 7.18 -4.03
C LEU A 59 6.33 6.31 -4.35
N ALA A 60 6.16 5.88 -5.60
CA ALA A 60 5.05 5.02 -6.01
C ALA A 60 5.02 3.70 -5.21
N VAL A 61 6.18 3.05 -5.05
CA VAL A 61 6.29 1.79 -4.31
C VAL A 61 6.01 2.00 -2.81
N VAL A 62 6.54 3.07 -2.20
CA VAL A 62 6.34 3.36 -0.77
C VAL A 62 4.88 3.69 -0.47
N LEU A 63 4.27 4.61 -1.24
CA LEU A 63 2.86 4.99 -1.10
C LEU A 63 1.94 3.79 -1.36
N GLY A 64 2.18 3.06 -2.46
CA GLY A 64 1.39 1.88 -2.80
C GLY A 64 1.44 0.80 -1.72
N ARG A 65 2.64 0.46 -1.23
CA ARG A 65 2.80 -0.51 -0.13
C ARG A 65 2.12 -0.05 1.16
N ARG A 66 2.19 1.25 1.48
CA ARG A 66 1.55 1.81 2.69
C ARG A 66 0.03 1.65 2.63
N VAL A 67 -0.60 1.98 1.50
CA VAL A 67 -2.06 1.85 1.31
C VAL A 67 -2.49 0.38 1.33
N VAL A 68 -1.82 -0.48 0.55
CA VAL A 68 -2.16 -1.91 0.46
C VAL A 68 -2.08 -2.60 1.82
N ASN A 69 -1.06 -2.30 2.63
CA ASN A 69 -0.92 -2.91 3.95
C ASN A 69 -2.08 -2.52 4.89
N ARG A 70 -2.54 -1.27 4.84
CA ARG A 70 -3.70 -0.83 5.63
C ARG A 70 -4.99 -1.50 5.16
N LEU A 71 -5.19 -1.62 3.85
CA LEU A 71 -6.34 -2.34 3.29
C LEU A 71 -6.36 -3.82 3.70
N LYS A 72 -5.20 -4.49 3.69
CA LYS A 72 -5.09 -5.89 4.12
C LYS A 72 -5.52 -6.10 5.57
N LEU A 73 -5.20 -5.16 6.47
CA LEU A 73 -5.66 -5.24 7.87
C LEU A 73 -7.18 -5.16 7.97
N LEU A 74 -7.80 -4.29 7.18
CA LEU A 74 -9.25 -4.14 7.16
C LEU A 74 -9.93 -5.40 6.57
N ILE A 75 -9.38 -5.94 5.48
CA ILE A 75 -9.86 -7.18 4.86
C ILE A 75 -9.71 -8.36 5.81
N ALA A 76 -8.57 -8.47 6.51
CA ALA A 76 -8.37 -9.53 7.50
C ALA A 76 -9.41 -9.46 8.62
N ALA A 77 -9.65 -8.26 9.17
CA ALA A 77 -10.68 -8.07 10.20
C ALA A 77 -12.09 -8.42 9.70
N MET A 78 -12.40 -8.14 8.43
CA MET A 78 -13.68 -8.50 7.82
C MET A 78 -13.81 -9.99 7.57
N ASN A 79 -12.74 -10.66 7.12
CA ASN A 79 -12.72 -12.11 6.95
C ASN A 79 -12.86 -12.83 8.30
N ASP A 80 -12.15 -12.38 9.34
CA ASP A 80 -12.31 -12.91 10.69
C ASP A 80 -13.76 -12.80 11.16
N LEU A 81 -14.41 -11.67 10.89
CA LEU A 81 -15.81 -11.44 11.23
C LEU A 81 -16.76 -12.34 10.42
N ALA A 82 -16.49 -12.52 9.12
CA ALA A 82 -17.33 -13.30 8.21
C ALA A 82 -17.19 -14.82 8.43
N ALA A 83 -16.03 -15.30 8.88
CA ALA A 83 -15.78 -16.71 9.15
C ALA A 83 -16.55 -17.25 10.37
N GLY A 84 -17.22 -16.39 11.15
CA GLY A 84 -18.02 -16.79 12.32
C GLY A 84 -17.22 -17.14 13.57
N GLU A 85 -15.90 -17.32 13.45
CA GLU A 85 -14.95 -17.44 14.57
C GLU A 85 -14.48 -16.07 15.10
N GLY A 86 -14.93 -14.98 14.48
CA GLY A 86 -14.48 -13.64 14.77
C GLY A 86 -14.74 -13.23 16.22
N ASP A 87 -13.66 -13.00 16.96
CA ASP A 87 -13.71 -12.37 18.27
C ASP A 87 -14.26 -10.94 18.12
N LEU A 88 -15.56 -10.81 18.33
CA LEU A 88 -16.29 -9.55 18.26
C LEU A 88 -15.80 -8.53 19.29
N THR A 89 -14.93 -8.88 20.25
CA THR A 89 -14.33 -7.92 21.19
C THR A 89 -13.16 -7.17 20.58
N LYS A 90 -12.56 -7.68 19.48
CA LYS A 90 -11.50 -6.97 18.76
C LYS A 90 -12.08 -5.79 17.99
N ARG A 91 -11.25 -4.75 17.83
CA ARG A 91 -11.57 -3.54 17.09
C ARG A 91 -10.46 -3.27 16.09
N VAL A 92 -10.82 -2.74 14.93
CA VAL A 92 -9.86 -2.33 13.91
C VAL A 92 -9.20 -1.03 14.37
N GLN A 93 -7.94 -1.11 14.81
CA GLN A 93 -7.15 0.03 15.27
C GLN A 93 -6.34 0.62 14.11
N ILE A 94 -6.96 1.49 13.31
CA ILE A 94 -6.28 2.28 12.29
C ILE A 94 -6.34 3.75 12.70
N ASN A 95 -5.20 4.29 13.14
CA ASN A 95 -5.06 5.72 13.42
C ASN A 95 -4.78 6.47 12.10
N SER A 96 -5.84 6.77 11.36
CA SER A 96 -5.79 7.54 10.12
C SER A 96 -6.96 8.51 10.06
N LYS A 97 -6.74 9.68 9.46
CA LYS A 97 -7.77 10.73 9.26
C LYS A 97 -8.24 10.80 7.80
N ASP A 98 -8.00 9.74 7.05
CA ASP A 98 -8.38 9.57 5.66
C ASP A 98 -9.53 8.57 5.54
N GLU A 99 -9.91 8.23 4.30
CA GLU A 99 -11.00 7.31 3.99
C GLU A 99 -10.78 5.92 4.61
N ILE A 100 -9.53 5.51 4.84
CA ILE A 100 -9.20 4.24 5.49
C ILE A 100 -9.58 4.27 6.97
N GLY A 101 -9.38 5.41 7.63
CA GLY A 101 -9.84 5.63 9.01
C GLY A 101 -11.36 5.58 9.12
N ASP A 102 -12.06 6.21 8.17
CA ASP A 102 -13.53 6.19 8.12
C ASP A 102 -14.09 4.78 7.91
N MET A 103 -13.47 3.98 7.03
CA MET A 103 -13.83 2.58 6.84
C MET A 103 -13.59 1.74 8.10
N ALA A 104 -12.46 1.93 8.79
CA ALA A 104 -12.19 1.25 10.07
C ALA A 104 -13.25 1.59 11.14
N SER A 105 -13.65 2.86 11.21
CA SER A 105 -14.73 3.30 12.11
C SER A 105 -16.08 2.69 11.73
N ALA A 106 -16.39 2.57 10.43
CA ALA A 106 -17.61 1.92 9.96
C ALA A 106 -17.66 0.44 10.33
N VAL A 107 -16.54 -0.28 10.18
CA VAL A 107 -16.41 -1.67 10.63
C VAL A 107 -16.66 -1.81 12.13
N ASN A 108 -16.02 -0.96 12.94
CA ASN A 108 -16.21 -1.01 14.39
C ASN A 108 -17.68 -0.76 14.79
N ARG A 109 -18.34 0.24 14.18
CA ARG A 109 -19.79 0.48 14.40
C ARG A 109 -20.66 -0.70 13.99
N PHE A 110 -20.29 -1.40 12.92
CA PHE A 110 -21.00 -2.60 12.49
C PHE A 110 -20.86 -3.72 13.53
N VAL A 111 -19.64 -3.97 14.01
CA VAL A 111 -19.37 -4.94 15.08
C VAL A 111 -20.13 -4.60 16.37
N ASP A 112 -20.16 -3.32 16.76
CA ASP A 112 -20.90 -2.86 17.95
C ASP A 112 -22.41 -3.18 17.86
N LYS A 113 -22.99 -3.14 16.66
CA LYS A 113 -24.39 -3.51 16.41
C LYS A 113 -24.61 -5.01 16.32
N LEU A 114 -23.61 -5.77 15.88
CA LEU A 114 -23.70 -7.21 15.72
C LEU A 114 -23.60 -7.96 17.06
N GLN A 115 -22.75 -7.48 17.98
CA GLN A 115 -22.56 -8.06 19.31
C GLN A 115 -23.86 -8.35 20.09
N PRO A 116 -24.79 -7.39 20.27
CA PRO A 116 -26.02 -7.65 21.02
C PRO A 116 -26.92 -8.69 20.34
N ILE A 117 -26.98 -8.69 19.00
CA ILE A 117 -27.79 -9.64 18.23
C ILE A 117 -27.29 -11.07 18.46
N VAL A 118 -25.98 -11.28 18.41
CA VAL A 118 -25.36 -12.60 18.65
C VAL A 118 -25.57 -13.06 20.10
N ARG A 119 -25.49 -12.14 21.07
CA ARG A 119 -25.78 -12.43 22.49
C ARG A 119 -27.23 -12.85 22.69
N GLU A 120 -28.17 -12.11 22.12
CA GLU A 120 -29.60 -12.43 22.20
C GLU A 120 -29.92 -13.79 21.57
N ALA A 121 -29.31 -14.11 20.43
CA ALA A 121 -29.45 -15.43 19.81
C ALA A 121 -28.92 -16.55 20.73
N GLY A 122 -27.79 -16.33 21.41
CA GLY A 122 -27.24 -17.27 22.40
C GLY A 122 -28.16 -17.46 23.61
N ASP A 123 -28.70 -16.37 24.15
CA ASP A 123 -29.64 -16.40 25.28
C ASP A 123 -30.92 -17.17 24.91
N VAL A 124 -31.47 -16.94 23.71
CA VAL A 124 -32.65 -17.64 23.19
C VAL A 124 -32.34 -19.14 23.02
N ALA A 125 -31.18 -19.50 22.47
CA ALA A 125 -30.78 -20.89 22.32
C ALA A 125 -30.66 -21.60 23.69
N GLN A 126 -30.08 -20.93 24.69
CA GLN A 126 -29.96 -21.47 26.05
C GLN A 126 -31.33 -21.68 26.70
N ARG A 127 -32.23 -20.69 26.62
CA ARG A 127 -33.60 -20.80 27.15
C ARG A 127 -34.36 -21.95 26.51
N THR A 128 -34.26 -22.07 25.19
CA THR A 128 -34.87 -23.17 24.43
C THR A 128 -34.33 -24.52 24.88
N GLY A 129 -33.02 -24.65 25.10
CA GLY A 129 -32.42 -25.88 25.62
C GLY A 129 -32.93 -26.27 27.01
N VAL A 130 -33.06 -25.30 27.92
CA VAL A 130 -33.62 -25.54 29.27
C VAL A 130 -35.09 -25.97 29.17
N GLU A 131 -35.87 -25.34 28.30
CA GLU A 131 -37.29 -25.66 28.11
C GLU A 131 -37.48 -27.07 27.52
N ILE A 132 -36.66 -27.46 26.54
CA ILE A 132 -36.65 -28.83 25.99
C ILE A 132 -36.32 -29.84 27.10
N GLY A 133 -35.29 -29.59 27.92
CA GLY A 133 -34.93 -30.49 29.02
C GLY A 133 -36.08 -30.65 30.03
N ALA A 134 -36.76 -29.55 30.38
CA ALA A 134 -37.95 -29.60 31.23
C ALA A 134 -39.12 -30.35 30.58
N MET A 135 -39.29 -30.23 29.25
CA MET A 135 -40.31 -30.97 28.50
C MET A 135 -40.03 -32.48 28.48
N THR A 136 -38.78 -32.90 28.27
CA THR A 136 -38.38 -34.32 28.34
C THR A 136 -38.67 -34.91 29.72
N LEU A 137 -38.36 -34.17 30.79
CA LEU A 137 -38.65 -34.61 32.15
C LEU A 137 -40.16 -34.77 32.39
N ARG A 138 -40.97 -33.80 31.93
CA ARG A 138 -42.43 -33.86 32.00
C ARG A 138 -43.00 -35.06 31.22
N ASN A 139 -42.50 -35.32 30.01
CA ASN A 139 -42.93 -36.48 29.23
C ASN A 139 -42.60 -37.79 29.94
N SER A 140 -41.39 -37.93 30.49
CA SER A 140 -41.02 -39.16 31.22
C SER A 140 -41.89 -39.42 32.46
N GLY A 141 -42.26 -38.36 33.18
CA GLY A 141 -43.20 -38.47 34.31
C GLY A 141 -44.62 -38.83 33.86
N ALA A 142 -45.08 -38.26 32.76
CA ALA A 142 -46.37 -38.58 32.16
C ALA A 142 -46.43 -40.04 31.68
N ASP A 143 -45.37 -40.53 31.02
CA ASP A 143 -45.26 -41.92 30.57
C ASP A 143 -45.25 -42.90 31.76
N ALA A 144 -44.53 -42.58 32.83
CA ALA A 144 -44.53 -43.39 34.05
C ALA A 144 -45.92 -43.44 34.71
N ALA A 145 -46.62 -42.30 34.79
CA ALA A 145 -47.98 -42.25 35.31
C ALA A 145 -48.98 -43.03 34.45
N ALA A 146 -48.86 -42.94 33.12
CA ALA A 146 -49.66 -43.71 32.19
C ALA A 146 -49.39 -45.22 32.28
N GLY A 147 -48.13 -45.61 32.50
CA GLY A 147 -47.74 -47.00 32.78
C GLY A 147 -48.42 -47.53 34.03
N MET A 148 -48.32 -46.80 35.15
CA MET A 148 -48.98 -47.19 36.41
C MET A 148 -50.49 -47.35 36.26
N GLN A 149 -51.17 -46.43 35.55
CA GLN A 149 -52.62 -46.56 35.29
C GLN A 149 -52.97 -47.78 34.43
N ARG A 150 -52.14 -48.12 33.44
CA ARG A 150 -52.37 -49.30 32.60
C ARG A 150 -52.23 -50.59 33.41
N ASP A 151 -51.24 -50.65 34.29
CA ASP A 151 -51.01 -51.80 35.17
C ASP A 151 -52.16 -51.96 36.18
N GLU A 152 -52.64 -50.86 36.77
CA GLU A 152 -53.77 -50.87 37.72
C GLU A 152 -55.08 -51.33 37.06
N VAL A 153 -55.36 -50.92 35.82
CA VAL A 153 -56.54 -51.39 35.07
C VAL A 153 -56.41 -52.87 34.65
N ALA A 154 -55.18 -53.38 34.47
CA ALA A 154 -54.95 -54.77 34.10
C ALA A 154 -55.04 -55.75 35.29
N GLU A 155 -54.76 -55.29 36.51
CA GLU A 155 -54.91 -56.07 37.75
C GLU A 155 -56.35 -56.07 38.32
N SER A 156 -57.21 -55.15 37.85
CA SER A 156 -58.58 -54.96 38.34
C SER A 156 -59.64 -55.74 37.57
#